data_AF-A0A414DAZ4-F1
#
_entry.id   AF-A0A414DAZ4-F1
#
_cell.length_a   1.000
_cell.length_b   1.000
_cell.length_c   1.000
_cell.angle_alpha   90.00
_cell.angle_beta   90.00
_cell.angle_gamma   90.00
#
_symmetry.space_group_name_H-M   'P 1'
#
loop_
_entity.id
_entity.type
_entity.pdbx_description
1 polymer ?
#
loop_
_entity_poly.entity_id
_entity_poly.type
_entity_poly.pdbx_seq_one_letter_code
_entity_poly.pdbx_strand_id
1 'polypeptide(L)' 'MSVRKRESAKKVVKVLDKVLKLEANSTSCLLVYEPKAPASLDRYKKLK' A
#
# COMPACT_ATOMS: atom_id res chain seq x y z
N MET A 1 -3.53 30.01 -21.52
CA MET A 1 -3.21 28.57 -21.64
C MET A 1 -4.32 27.86 -22.42
N SER A 2 -3.99 27.01 -23.40
CA SER A 2 -5.00 26.27 -24.18
C SER A 2 -5.89 25.40 -23.29
N VAL A 3 -7.22 25.39 -23.52
CA VAL A 3 -8.22 24.62 -22.76
C VAL A 3 -7.83 23.14 -22.63
N ARG A 4 -7.27 22.56 -23.70
CA ARG A 4 -6.78 21.18 -23.73
C ARG A 4 -5.68 20.90 -22.69
N LYS A 5 -4.75 21.84 -22.50
CA LYS A 5 -3.66 21.73 -21.51
C LYS A 5 -4.18 21.78 -20.07
N ARG A 6 -5.28 22.49 -19.83
CA ARG A 6 -5.92 22.59 -18.51
C ARG A 6 -6.64 21.29 -18.15
N GLU A 7 -7.32 20.67 -19.11
CA GLU A 7 -7.98 19.38 -18.92
C GLU A 7 -6.99 18.23 -18.74
N SER A 8 -5.87 18.22 -19.47
CA SER A 8 -4.81 17.23 -19.23
C SER A 8 -4.20 17.36 -17.83
N ALA A 9 -3.94 18.58 -17.36
CA ALA A 9 -3.43 18.82 -16.01
C ALA A 9 -4.40 18.31 -14.93
N LYS A 10 -5.71 18.57 -15.08
CA LYS A 10 -6.73 18.05 -14.15
C LYS A 10 -6.76 16.52 -14.09
N LYS A 11 -6.55 15.84 -15.22
CA LYS A 11 -6.47 14.37 -15.26
C LYS A 11 -5.25 13.86 -14.51
N VAL A 12 -4.09 14.49 -14.69
CA VAL A 12 -2.85 14.14 -13.97
C VAL A 12 -3.04 14.31 -12.46
N VAL A 13 -3.61 15.43 -12.01
CA VAL A 13 -3.90 15.67 -10.58
C VAL A 13 -4.81 14.58 -10.02
N LYS A 14 -5.87 14.18 -10.74
CA LYS A 14 -6.77 13.10 -10.31
C LYS A 14 -6.08 11.75 -10.19
N VAL A 15 -5.16 11.43 -11.10
CA VAL A 15 -4.38 10.19 -11.03
C VAL A 15 -3.46 10.22 -9.82
N LEU A 16 -2.75 11.32 -9.59
CA LEU A 16 -1.84 11.47 -8.46
C LEU A 16 -2.57 11.35 -7.12
N ASP A 17 -3.76 11.97 -7.00
CA ASP A 17 -4.60 11.88 -5.80
C ASP A 17 -5.05 10.42 -5.50
N LYS A 18 -5.29 9.62 -6.55
CA LYS A 18 -5.59 8.19 -6.38
C LYS A 18 -4.37 7.39 -5.92
N VAL A 19 -3.19 7.65 -6.49
CA VAL A 19 -1.96 6.96 -6.08
C VAL A 19 -1.66 7.24 -4.61
N LEU A 20 -1.72 8.50 -4.18
CA LEU A 20 -1.52 8.89 -2.79
C LEU A 20 -2.50 8.18 -1.83
N LYS A 21 -3.79 8.08 -2.22
CA LYS A 21 -4.79 7.34 -1.45
C LYS A 21 -4.54 5.83 -1.41
N LEU A 22 -4.06 5.25 -2.51
CA LEU A 22 -3.75 3.83 -2.57
C LEU A 22 -2.53 3.50 -1.70
N GLU A 23 -1.47 4.29 -1.78
CA GLU A 23 -0.26 4.10 -0.98
C GLU A 23 -0.54 4.31 0.52
N ALA A 24 -1.26 5.37 0.88
CA ALA A 24 -1.60 5.64 2.28
C ALA A 24 -2.50 4.57 2.92
N ASN A 25 -3.31 3.86 2.11
CA ASN A 25 -4.17 2.77 2.57
C ASN A 25 -3.62 1.37 2.24
N SER A 26 -2.47 1.28 1.57
CA SER A 26 -1.83 0.01 1.27
C SER A 26 -1.11 -0.47 2.53
N THR A 27 -1.63 -1.53 3.14
CA THR A 27 -0.93 -2.22 4.21
C THR A 27 0.03 -3.24 3.59
N SER A 28 1.33 -3.14 3.92
CA SER A 28 2.42 -4.01 3.44
C SER A 28 2.30 -5.50 3.85
N CYS A 29 1.25 -5.87 4.60
CA CYS A 29 1.07 -7.19 5.21
C CYS A 29 0.95 -8.36 4.21
N LEU A 30 0.74 -8.10 2.91
CA LEU A 30 0.71 -9.13 1.87
C LEU A 30 2.05 -9.35 1.16
N LEU A 31 2.96 -8.37 1.20
CA LEU A 31 4.21 -8.39 0.41
C LEU A 31 5.46 -8.69 1.23
N VAL A 32 5.38 -8.53 2.56
CA VAL A 32 6.40 -9.07 3.43
C VAL A 32 6.13 -10.56 3.59
N TYR A 33 6.93 -11.40 2.95
CA TYR A 33 7.07 -12.78 3.36
C TYR A 33 7.45 -12.76 4.84
N GLU A 34 6.51 -13.10 5.71
CA GLU A 34 6.83 -13.37 7.10
C GLU A 34 7.65 -14.67 7.09
N PRO A 35 8.98 -14.62 7.39
CA PRO A 35 9.74 -15.84 7.51
C PRO A 35 9.03 -16.71 8.53
N LYS A 36 8.76 -17.98 8.17
CA LYS A 36 8.07 -18.93 9.06
C LYS A 36 8.61 -18.74 10.47
N ALA A 37 7.72 -18.41 11.41
CA ALA A 37 8.10 -18.06 12.77
C ALA A 37 9.15 -19.07 13.29
N PRO A 38 10.30 -18.62 13.81
CA PRO A 38 11.37 -19.53 14.18
C PRO A 38 10.85 -20.54 15.21
N ALA A 39 11.21 -21.82 15.05
CA ALA A 39 10.73 -22.93 15.89
C ALA A 39 10.94 -22.67 17.39
N SER A 40 11.92 -21.82 17.73
CA SER A 40 12.14 -21.30 19.08
C SER A 40 10.94 -20.58 19.69
N LEU A 41 10.01 -20.01 18.89
CA LEU A 41 8.85 -19.28 19.37
C LEU A 41 7.65 -20.17 19.69
N ASP A 42 7.63 -21.41 19.21
CA ASP A 42 6.55 -22.36 19.50
C ASP A 42 6.42 -22.65 21.00
N ARG A 43 7.52 -22.55 21.76
CA ARG A 43 7.53 -22.70 23.23
C ARG A 43 6.70 -21.66 23.98
N TYR A 44 6.38 -20.53 23.33
CA TYR A 44 5.56 -19.46 23.92
C TYR A 44 4.12 -19.47 23.44
N LYS A 45 3.75 -20.38 22.53
CA LYS A 45 2.34 -20.56 22.16
C LYS A 45 1.61 -21.03 23.41
N LYS A 46 0.54 -20.32 23.78
CA LYS A 46 -0.36 -20.79 24.84
C LYS A 46 -0.93 -22.13 24.40
N LEU A 47 -0.59 -23.20 25.12
CA LEU A 47 -1.29 -24.48 25.00
C LEU A 47 -2.77 -24.22 25.32
N LYS A 48 -3.65 -24.63 24.42
CA LYS A 48 -5.10 -24.59 24.63
C LYS A 48 -5.54 -25.87 25.34
#